data_AF-A0A534ZX60-F1
#
_entry.id   AF-A0A534ZX60-F1
#
_cell.length_a   1.000
_cell.length_b   1.000
_cell.length_c   1.000
_cell.angle_alpha   90.00
_cell.angle_beta   90.00
_cell.angle_gamma   90.00
#
_symmetry.space_group_name_H-M   'P 1'
#
loop_
_entity.id
_entity.type
_entity.pdbx_description
1 polymer ?
#
loop_
_entity_poly.entity_id
_entity_poly.type
_entity_poly.pdbx_seq_one_letter_code
_entity_poly.pdbx_strand_id
1 'polypeptide(L)'
;MHLIDPGGRALLPVHAPHAAAVAAHASRALRAAAAFRRGPAGADIVRACRVAAALWNERLFFEVHEVLEAVWKTAAGATRQALQGVIQIAVAYHHLMHGNRRGARTLLVEGRSRLASVPATTLPALDVAGLLATTAPWEAALARHETPADEPPPLALAAPMPRGRA
;
A
#
# COMPACT_ATOMS: atom_id res chain seq x y z
N MET A 1 14.12 -18.43 -22.05
CA MET A 1 12.66 -18.31 -21.83
C MET A 1 12.28 -16.88 -22.16
N HIS A 2 11.70 -16.63 -23.32
CA HIS A 2 11.21 -15.30 -23.68
C HIS A 2 9.80 -15.13 -23.12
N LEU A 3 9.50 -14.00 -22.49
CA LEU A 3 8.16 -13.73 -21.96
C LEU A 3 7.21 -13.25 -23.07
N ILE A 4 7.78 -12.53 -24.03
CA ILE A 4 7.11 -11.83 -25.12
C ILE A 4 7.52 -12.52 -26.43
N ASP A 5 6.64 -12.51 -27.43
CA ASP A 5 6.98 -12.94 -28.79
C ASP A 5 8.20 -12.16 -29.34
N PRO A 6 8.90 -12.71 -30.36
CA PRO A 6 10.05 -12.03 -30.96
C PRO A 6 9.75 -10.64 -31.55
N GLY A 7 8.47 -10.33 -31.81
CA GLY A 7 8.02 -9.03 -32.31
C GLY A 7 7.67 -8.02 -31.20
N GLY A 8 7.76 -8.40 -29.92
CA GLY A 8 7.49 -7.53 -28.79
C GLY A 8 6.01 -7.19 -28.59
N ARG A 9 5.08 -7.85 -29.28
CA ARG A 9 3.67 -7.41 -29.37
C ARG A 9 2.73 -8.13 -28.41
N ALA A 10 3.01 -9.39 -28.10
CA ALA A 10 2.18 -10.19 -27.20
C ALA A 10 3.04 -11.11 -26.31
N LEU A 11 2.45 -11.56 -25.20
CA LEU A 11 3.03 -12.64 -24.42
C LEU A 11 3.08 -13.93 -25.26
N LEU A 12 4.09 -14.78 -25.04
CA LEU A 12 4.12 -16.10 -25.68
C LEU A 12 2.84 -16.89 -25.36
N PRO A 13 2.40 -17.82 -26.25
CA PRO A 13 1.16 -18.59 -26.03
C PRO A 13 1.08 -19.31 -24.69
N VAL A 14 2.23 -19.79 -24.17
CA VAL A 14 2.35 -20.41 -22.84
C VAL A 14 1.93 -19.47 -21.69
N HIS A 15 2.00 -18.16 -21.91
CA HIS A 15 1.61 -17.12 -20.97
C HIS A 15 0.26 -16.46 -21.29
N ALA A 16 -0.44 -16.88 -22.36
CA ALA A 16 -1.74 -16.36 -22.72
C ALA A 16 -2.79 -16.40 -21.58
N PRO A 17 -2.85 -17.46 -20.72
CA PRO A 17 -3.73 -17.47 -19.56
C PRO A 17 -3.50 -16.31 -18.58
N HIS A 18 -2.32 -15.70 -18.58
CA HIS A 18 -1.95 -14.59 -17.69
C HIS A 18 -2.10 -13.21 -18.35
N ALA A 19 -2.38 -13.13 -19.66
CA ALA A 19 -2.38 -11.87 -20.40
C ALA A 19 -3.34 -10.83 -19.81
N ALA A 20 -4.56 -11.25 -19.44
CA ALA A 20 -5.55 -10.37 -18.82
C ALA A 20 -5.07 -9.84 -17.46
N ALA A 21 -4.47 -10.69 -16.63
CA ALA A 21 -3.95 -10.30 -15.32
C ALA A 21 -2.78 -9.30 -15.46
N VAL A 22 -1.87 -9.54 -16.40
CA VAL A 22 -0.74 -8.64 -16.72
C VAL A 22 -1.25 -7.29 -17.22
N ALA A 23 -2.21 -7.27 -18.16
CA ALA A 23 -2.78 -6.04 -18.68
C ALA A 23 -3.52 -5.23 -17.61
N ALA A 24 -4.28 -5.90 -16.73
CA ALA A 24 -4.96 -5.27 -15.60
C ALA A 24 -3.95 -4.67 -14.61
N HIS A 25 -2.87 -5.39 -14.28
CA HIS A 25 -1.80 -4.90 -13.43
C HIS A 25 -1.10 -3.67 -14.03
N ALA A 26 -0.74 -3.72 -15.33
CA ALA A 26 -0.12 -2.59 -16.02
C ALA A 26 -1.03 -1.35 -16.02
N SER A 27 -2.34 -1.54 -16.26
CA SER A 27 -3.32 -0.45 -16.23
C SER A 27 -3.41 0.22 -14.86
N ARG A 28 -3.41 -0.58 -13.78
CA ARG A 28 -3.38 -0.10 -12.39
C ARG A 28 -2.10 0.68 -12.11
N ALA A 29 -0.94 0.17 -12.55
CA ALA A 29 0.35 0.84 -12.37
C ALA A 29 0.40 2.20 -13.09
N LEU A 30 -0.14 2.29 -14.31
CA LEU A 30 -0.22 3.54 -15.06
C LEU A 30 -1.13 4.58 -14.38
N ARG A 31 -2.27 4.16 -13.82
CA ARG A 31 -3.14 5.05 -13.04
C ARG A 31 -2.49 5.53 -11.75
N ALA A 32 -1.82 4.64 -11.01
CA ALA A 32 -1.05 5.02 -9.82
C ALA A 32 0.04 6.04 -10.16
N ALA A 33 0.80 5.80 -11.24
CA ALA A 33 1.83 6.72 -11.70
C ALA A 33 1.25 8.10 -12.08
N ALA A 34 0.10 8.13 -12.76
CA ALA A 34 -0.59 9.37 -13.10
C ALA A 34 -1.06 10.13 -11.85
N ALA A 35 -1.57 9.43 -10.83
CA ALA A 35 -1.98 10.03 -9.56
C ALA A 35 -0.80 10.64 -8.79
N PHE A 36 0.34 9.93 -8.71
CA PHE A 36 1.53 10.42 -8.01
C PHE A 36 2.14 11.68 -8.64
N ARG A 37 2.21 11.74 -9.99
CA ARG A 37 2.82 12.88 -10.73
C ARG A 37 2.18 14.24 -10.46
N ARG A 38 0.98 14.30 -9.89
CA ARG A 38 0.22 15.53 -9.65
C ARG A 38 0.62 16.31 -8.39
N GLY A 39 1.60 15.85 -7.60
CA GLY A 39 1.98 16.54 -6.35
C GLY A 39 3.46 16.88 -6.23
N PRO A 40 3.80 17.74 -5.25
CA PRO A 40 5.11 18.39 -5.15
C PRO A 40 6.25 17.41 -4.85
N ALA A 41 7.47 17.78 -5.27
CA ALA A 41 8.69 17.11 -4.83
C ALA A 41 8.87 17.25 -3.30
N GLY A 42 9.47 16.25 -2.66
CA GLY A 42 9.69 16.23 -1.21
C GLY A 42 10.78 15.23 -0.81
N ALA A 43 11.15 15.22 0.47
CA ALA A 43 12.13 14.30 1.05
C ALA A 43 11.75 12.82 0.82
N ASP A 44 12.73 11.92 0.88
CA ASP A 44 12.60 10.52 0.47
C ASP A 44 11.40 9.79 1.10
N ILE A 45 11.17 9.97 2.41
CA ILE A 45 10.03 9.35 3.12
C ILE A 45 8.68 9.94 2.68
N VAL A 46 8.57 11.28 2.58
CA VAL A 46 7.34 11.95 2.13
C VAL A 46 6.99 11.52 0.72
N ARG A 47 7.99 11.46 -0.17
CA ARG A 47 7.84 10.96 -1.53
C ARG A 47 7.39 9.50 -1.53
N ALA A 48 8.05 8.63 -0.79
CA ALA A 48 7.70 7.21 -0.69
C ALA A 48 6.26 7.00 -0.19
N CYS A 49 5.84 7.73 0.86
CA CYS A 49 4.47 7.70 1.35
C CYS A 49 3.44 8.13 0.30
N ARG A 50 3.74 9.17 -0.50
CA ARG A 50 2.85 9.60 -1.60
C ARG A 50 2.75 8.56 -2.71
N VAL A 51 3.87 7.92 -3.07
CA VAL A 51 3.87 6.81 -4.04
C VAL A 51 3.08 5.62 -3.48
N ALA A 52 3.28 5.27 -2.22
CA ALA A 52 2.57 4.21 -1.53
C ALA A 52 1.05 4.45 -1.54
N ALA A 53 0.58 5.67 -1.24
CA ALA A 53 -0.85 5.99 -1.31
C ALA A 53 -1.42 5.82 -2.73
N ALA A 54 -0.69 6.24 -3.77
CA ALA A 54 -1.12 6.08 -5.15
C ALA A 54 -1.19 4.60 -5.58
N LEU A 55 -0.21 3.78 -5.18
CA LEU A 55 -0.20 2.34 -5.43
C LEU A 55 -1.31 1.61 -4.65
N TRP A 56 -1.48 1.95 -3.37
CA TRP A 56 -2.50 1.40 -2.50
C TRP A 56 -3.90 1.59 -3.06
N ASN A 57 -4.21 2.80 -3.53
CA ASN A 57 -5.53 3.13 -4.09
C ASN A 57 -5.80 2.43 -5.43
N GLU A 58 -4.76 1.87 -6.05
CA GLU A 58 -4.86 0.96 -7.19
C GLU A 58 -4.66 -0.51 -6.76
N ARG A 59 -4.74 -0.84 -5.47
CA ARG A 59 -4.57 -2.17 -4.84
C ARG A 59 -3.22 -2.84 -5.06
N LEU A 60 -2.21 -2.09 -5.47
CA LEU A 60 -0.85 -2.59 -5.75
C LEU A 60 -0.08 -2.72 -4.43
N PHE A 61 -0.60 -3.57 -3.54
CA PHE A 61 -0.15 -3.63 -2.16
C PHE A 61 1.24 -4.26 -1.99
N PHE A 62 1.67 -5.12 -2.92
CA PHE A 62 3.02 -5.65 -2.91
C PHE A 62 4.02 -4.55 -3.26
N GLU A 63 3.69 -3.73 -4.25
CA GLU A 63 4.52 -2.59 -4.68
C GLU A 63 4.56 -1.49 -3.61
N VAL A 64 3.48 -1.32 -2.83
CA VAL A 64 3.50 -0.46 -1.62
C VAL A 64 4.58 -0.94 -0.66
N HIS A 65 4.67 -2.25 -0.40
CA HIS A 65 5.72 -2.82 0.43
C HIS A 65 7.10 -2.50 -0.14
N GLU A 66 7.36 -2.75 -1.43
CA GLU A 66 8.67 -2.50 -2.03
C GLU A 66 9.10 -1.03 -1.91
N VAL A 67 8.19 -0.10 -2.21
CA VAL A 67 8.46 1.34 -2.14
C VAL A 67 8.76 1.81 -0.72
N LEU A 68 7.99 1.33 0.26
CA LEU A 68 8.18 1.73 1.65
C LEU A 68 9.38 1.00 2.30
N GLU A 69 9.70 -0.22 1.87
CA GLU A 69 10.84 -0.99 2.40
C GLU A 69 12.16 -0.25 2.18
N ALA A 70 12.32 0.40 1.02
CA ALA A 70 13.52 1.17 0.68
C ALA A 70 13.83 2.27 1.72
N VAL A 71 12.81 3.02 2.15
CA VAL A 71 12.96 4.07 3.17
C VAL A 71 12.89 3.54 4.60
N TRP A 72 12.19 2.42 4.82
CA TRP A 72 12.14 1.74 6.12
C TRP A 72 13.52 1.22 6.53
N LYS A 73 14.29 0.67 5.59
CA LYS A 73 15.63 0.13 5.83
C LYS A 73 16.56 1.13 6.52
N THR A 74 16.50 2.41 6.14
CA THR A 74 17.35 3.48 6.68
C THR A 74 16.68 4.30 7.78
N ALA A 75 15.37 4.18 7.99
CA ALA A 75 14.65 4.87 9.05
C ALA A 75 14.99 4.30 10.45
N ALA A 76 14.81 5.13 11.48
CA ALA A 76 14.98 4.78 12.88
C ALA A 76 13.77 5.22 13.74
N GLY A 77 13.71 4.72 14.98
CA GLY A 77 12.73 5.14 15.99
C GLY A 77 11.27 5.03 15.54
N ALA A 78 10.47 6.02 15.92
CA ALA A 78 9.04 6.06 15.64
C ALA A 78 8.73 6.01 14.13
N THR A 79 9.54 6.65 13.29
CA THR A 79 9.36 6.63 11.83
C THR A 79 9.54 5.23 11.26
N ARG A 80 10.56 4.48 11.69
CA ARG A 80 10.75 3.08 11.28
C ARG A 80 9.56 2.22 11.70
N GLN A 81 9.11 2.37 12.94
CA GLN A 81 7.96 1.65 13.49
C GLN A 81 6.68 1.95 12.69
N ALA A 82 6.44 3.22 12.34
CA ALA A 82 5.29 3.64 11.56
C ALA A 82 5.33 3.08 10.13
N LEU A 83 6.48 3.18 9.44
CA LEU A 83 6.66 2.64 8.10
C LEU A 83 6.41 1.12 8.09
N GLN A 84 6.95 0.40 9.08
CA GLN A 84 6.72 -1.03 9.22
C GLN A 84 5.23 -1.35 9.41
N GLY A 85 4.52 -0.53 10.20
CA GLY A 85 3.07 -0.66 10.36
C GLY A 85 2.32 -0.56 9.04
N VAL A 86 2.57 0.47 8.23
CA VAL A 86 1.94 0.63 6.91
C VAL A 86 2.29 -0.53 5.97
N ILE A 87 3.55 -0.95 5.96
CA ILE A 87 4.02 -2.12 5.17
C ILE A 87 3.23 -3.38 5.54
N GLN A 88 3.11 -3.69 6.83
CA GLN A 88 2.41 -4.89 7.29
C GLN A 88 0.93 -4.88 6.89
N ILE A 89 0.25 -3.73 7.01
CA ILE A 89 -1.15 -3.61 6.59
C ILE A 89 -1.28 -3.78 5.06
N ALA A 90 -0.36 -3.23 4.25
CA ALA A 90 -0.35 -3.47 2.81
C ALA A 90 -0.19 -4.97 2.48
N VAL A 91 0.79 -5.63 3.10
CA VAL A 91 1.02 -7.07 2.89
C VAL A 91 -0.16 -7.90 3.38
N ALA A 92 -0.88 -7.47 4.42
CA ALA A 92 -2.11 -8.12 4.85
C ALA A 92 -3.19 -8.12 3.74
N TYR A 93 -3.41 -6.99 3.07
CA TYR A 93 -4.32 -6.93 1.92
C TYR A 93 -3.82 -7.73 0.71
N HIS A 94 -2.52 -7.73 0.46
CA HIS A 94 -1.93 -8.60 -0.56
C HIS A 94 -2.21 -10.08 -0.27
N HIS A 95 -2.05 -10.51 0.98
CA HIS A 95 -2.36 -11.87 1.41
C HIS A 95 -3.84 -12.22 1.25
N LEU A 96 -4.76 -11.31 1.54
CA LEU A 96 -6.20 -11.53 1.29
C LEU A 96 -6.49 -11.77 -0.18
N MET A 97 -5.90 -10.98 -1.07
CA MET A 97 -6.08 -11.14 -2.51
C MET A 97 -5.57 -12.49 -3.04
N HIS A 98 -4.67 -13.15 -2.31
CA HIS A 98 -4.08 -14.45 -2.68
C HIS A 98 -4.58 -15.61 -1.79
N GLY A 99 -5.67 -15.40 -1.03
CA GLY A 99 -6.29 -16.44 -0.22
C GLY A 99 -5.56 -16.78 1.09
N ASN A 100 -4.46 -16.11 1.43
CA ASN A 100 -3.73 -16.31 2.67
C ASN A 100 -4.38 -15.54 3.84
N ARG A 101 -5.56 -16.00 4.28
CA ARG A 101 -6.32 -15.35 5.37
C ARG A 101 -5.59 -15.34 6.71
N ARG A 102 -4.86 -16.43 7.02
CA ARG A 102 -4.10 -16.53 8.27
C ARG A 102 -2.99 -15.48 8.32
N GLY A 103 -2.18 -15.37 7.26
CA GLY A 103 -1.13 -14.37 7.17
C GLY A 103 -1.69 -12.95 7.18
N ALA A 104 -2.80 -12.73 6.47
CA ALA A 104 -3.47 -11.43 6.46
C ALA A 104 -3.89 -10.98 7.86
N ARG A 105 -4.55 -11.85 8.63
CA ARG A 105 -4.97 -11.55 10.01
C ARG A 105 -3.78 -11.16 10.88
N THR A 106 -2.71 -11.95 10.86
CA THR A 106 -1.50 -11.68 11.66
C THR A 106 -0.91 -10.31 11.33
N LEU A 107 -0.68 -10.02 10.04
CA LEU A 107 -0.05 -8.78 9.63
C LEU A 107 -0.96 -7.55 9.83
N LEU A 108 -2.28 -7.71 9.70
CA LEU A 108 -3.21 -6.60 9.94
C LEU A 108 -3.19 -6.16 11.41
N VAL A 109 -3.25 -7.13 12.34
CA VAL A 109 -3.18 -6.88 13.79
C VAL A 109 -1.84 -6.23 14.15
N GLU A 110 -0.72 -6.83 13.72
CA GLU A 110 0.61 -6.31 14.02
C GLU A 110 0.84 -4.91 13.45
N GLY A 111 0.47 -4.71 12.18
CA GLY A 111 0.69 -3.44 11.50
C GLY A 111 -0.09 -2.30 12.13
N ARG A 112 -1.35 -2.56 12.51
CA ARG A 112 -2.19 -1.59 13.23
C ARG A 112 -1.66 -1.31 14.64
N SER A 113 -1.23 -2.33 15.37
CA SER A 113 -0.60 -2.16 16.68
C SER A 113 0.65 -1.28 16.62
N ARG A 114 1.51 -1.46 15.61
CA ARG A 114 2.68 -0.61 15.40
C ARG A 114 2.31 0.86 15.15
N LEU A 115 1.33 1.11 14.29
CA LEU A 115 0.86 2.47 14.02
C LEU A 115 0.23 3.12 15.26
N ALA A 116 -0.53 2.36 16.06
CA ALA A 116 -1.11 2.86 17.30
C ALA A 116 -0.06 3.14 18.40
N SER A 117 1.13 2.53 18.32
CA SER A 117 2.22 2.70 19.30
C SER A 117 3.05 3.98 19.11
N VAL A 118 2.78 4.77 18.07
CA VAL A 118 3.52 6.00 17.75
C VAL A 118 2.54 7.16 17.48
N PRO A 119 2.99 8.43 17.60
CA PRO A 119 2.13 9.57 17.25
C PRO A 119 1.60 9.46 15.82
N ALA A 120 0.30 9.73 15.60
CA ALA A 120 -0.31 9.67 14.26
C ALA A 120 0.35 10.64 13.25
N THR A 121 1.03 11.69 13.74
CA THR A 121 1.78 12.67 12.95
C THR A 121 3.18 12.20 12.52
N THR A 122 3.61 11.00 12.92
CA THR A 122 4.95 10.45 12.64
C THR A 122 5.24 10.33 11.14
N LEU A 123 4.21 10.04 10.33
CA LEU A 123 4.29 10.04 8.87
C LEU A 123 3.45 11.21 8.32
N PRO A 124 4.02 12.43 8.21
CA PRO A 124 3.25 13.64 7.94
C PRO A 124 2.59 13.67 6.56
N ALA A 125 2.92 12.73 5.68
CA ALA A 125 2.30 12.60 4.36
C ALA A 125 1.03 11.72 4.37
N LEU A 126 0.78 10.92 5.41
CA LEU A 126 -0.31 9.95 5.46
C LEU A 126 -1.30 10.29 6.58
N ASP A 127 -2.58 10.07 6.32
CA ASP A 127 -3.60 10.08 7.36
C ASP A 127 -3.58 8.74 8.12
N VAL A 128 -2.64 8.63 9.08
CA VAL A 128 -2.47 7.41 9.90
C VAL A 128 -3.71 7.15 10.76
N ALA A 129 -4.36 8.21 11.26
CA ALA A 129 -5.57 8.07 12.07
C ALA A 129 -6.73 7.52 11.23
N GLY A 130 -6.93 8.04 10.02
CA GLY A 130 -7.89 7.52 9.06
C GLY A 130 -7.59 6.08 8.64
N LEU A 131 -6.32 5.72 8.46
CA LEU A 131 -5.93 4.34 8.17
C LEU A 131 -6.30 3.39 9.32
N LEU A 132 -6.03 3.79 10.57
CA LEU A 132 -6.43 3.01 11.75
C LEU A 132 -7.95 2.94 11.92
N ALA A 133 -8.70 3.99 11.61
CA ALA A 133 -10.16 3.93 11.69
C ALA A 133 -10.74 2.97 10.63
N THR A 134 -10.29 3.12 9.38
CA THR A 134 -10.84 2.37 8.24
C THR A 134 -10.43 0.90 8.19
N THR A 135 -9.27 0.54 8.75
CA THR A 135 -8.84 -0.86 8.83
C THR A 135 -9.34 -1.59 10.08
N ALA A 136 -10.01 -0.91 11.02
CA ALA A 136 -10.53 -1.56 12.24
C ALA A 136 -11.66 -2.57 11.98
N PRO A 137 -12.65 -2.27 11.12
CA PRO A 137 -13.66 -3.26 10.75
C PRO A 137 -13.07 -4.49 10.05
N TRP A 138 -12.00 -4.30 9.27
CA TRP A 138 -11.28 -5.40 8.61
C TRP A 138 -10.58 -6.32 9.60
N GLU A 139 -9.89 -5.76 10.60
CA GLU A 139 -9.30 -6.54 11.68
C GLU A 139 -10.36 -7.36 12.43
N ALA A 140 -11.47 -6.71 12.79
CA ALA A 140 -12.57 -7.36 13.50
C ALA A 140 -13.23 -8.50 12.68
N ALA A 141 -13.42 -8.30 11.38
CA ALA A 141 -13.94 -9.34 10.50
C ALA A 141 -12.97 -10.53 10.38
N LEU A 142 -11.69 -10.29 10.16
CA LEU A 142 -10.68 -11.35 10.08
C LEU A 142 -10.53 -12.12 11.39
N ALA A 143 -10.74 -11.47 12.53
CA ALA A 143 -10.78 -12.13 13.84
C ALA A 143 -11.94 -13.14 13.94
N ARG A 144 -13.08 -12.87 13.29
CA ARG A 144 -14.23 -13.77 13.16
C ARG A 144 -14.14 -14.75 11.99
N HIS A 145 -12.99 -14.82 11.32
CA HIS A 145 -12.79 -15.60 10.09
C HIS A 145 -13.66 -15.17 8.90
N GLU A 146 -14.17 -13.93 8.94
CA GLU A 146 -14.91 -13.29 7.86
C GLU A 146 -13.95 -12.46 7.00
N THR A 147 -14.32 -12.20 5.75
CA THR A 147 -13.66 -11.17 4.93
C THR A 147 -14.73 -10.15 4.58
N PRO A 148 -14.52 -8.85 4.85
CA PRO A 148 -15.46 -7.82 4.43
C PRO A 148 -15.74 -7.94 2.92
N ALA A 149 -17.00 -7.77 2.53
CA ALA A 149 -17.39 -7.79 1.12
C ALA A 149 -16.93 -6.52 0.37
N ASP A 150 -16.66 -5.45 1.11
CA ASP A 150 -16.19 -4.18 0.59
C ASP A 150 -14.78 -4.26 0.04
N GLU A 151 -14.43 -3.26 -0.78
CA GLU A 151 -13.07 -3.08 -1.26
C GLU A 151 -12.15 -2.59 -0.12
N PRO A 152 -10.85 -2.96 -0.13
CA PRO A 152 -9.90 -2.39 0.82
C PRO A 152 -10.00 -0.86 0.88
N PRO A 153 -10.02 -0.26 2.08
CA PRO A 153 -10.20 1.17 2.23
C PRO A 153 -9.05 1.93 1.59
N PRO A 154 -9.26 3.14 1.04
CA PRO A 154 -8.20 3.93 0.45
C PRO A 154 -7.19 4.38 1.51
N LEU A 155 -5.93 4.57 1.10
CA LEU A 155 -4.91 5.23 1.90
C LEU A 155 -4.92 6.73 1.56
N ALA A 156 -5.46 7.53 2.49
CA ALA A 156 -5.54 8.98 2.32
C ALA A 156 -4.21 9.68 2.66
N LEU A 157 -3.91 10.74 1.91
CA LEU A 157 -2.84 11.67 2.26
C LEU A 157 -3.32 12.60 3.38
N ALA A 158 -2.41 12.98 4.27
CA ALA A 158 -2.72 13.97 5.30
C ALA A 158 -3.09 15.32 4.66
N ALA A 159 -4.05 16.03 5.26
CA ALA A 159 -4.35 17.40 4.85
C ALA A 159 -3.10 18.29 5.01
N PRO A 160 -2.85 19.24 4.08
CA PRO A 160 -1.74 20.17 4.24
C PRO A 160 -1.92 20.93 5.57
N MET A 161 -0.87 20.95 6.39
CA MET A 161 -0.91 21.76 7.61
C MET A 161 -1.20 23.22 7.25
N PRO A 162 -2.15 23.88 7.94
CA PRO A 162 -2.38 25.30 7.71
C PRO A 162 -1.07 26.05 7.98
N ARG A 163 -0.61 26.82 7.00
CA ARG A 163 0.52 27.73 7.21
C ARG A 163 0.06 28.75 8.26
N GLY A 164 0.65 28.71 9.44
CA GLY A 164 0.37 29.69 10.49
C GLY A 164 0.51 31.09 9.91
N ARG A 165 -0.51 31.93 10.09
CA ARG A 165 -0.37 33.37 9.88
C ARG A 165 0.61 33.86 10.95
N ALA A 166 1.73 34.42 10.48
CA ALA A 166 2.60 35.25 11.31
C ALA A 166 1.89 36.56 11.66
#